data_AF-A0A832J5P4-F1
#
_entry.id   AF-A0A832J5P4-F1
#
_cell.length_a   1.000
_cell.length_b   1.000
_cell.length_c   1.000
_cell.angle_alpha   90.00
_cell.angle_beta   90.00
_cell.angle_gamma   90.00
#
_symmetry.space_group_name_H-M   'P 1'
#
loop_
_entity.id
_entity.type
_entity.pdbx_description
1 polymer ?
#
loop_
_entity_poly.entity_id
_entity_poly.type
_entity_poly.pdbx_seq_one_letter_code
_entity_poly.pdbx_strand_id
1 'polypeptide(L)'
;MTLSLGVNTEWLAPAGCLRSFHYATPTRPKDLVNLRQEDGSAAFADDTLIVLLTLLPEVEMRLWALTQPIPSPDGTAAPAINTAARPRVRYLAMEVPAAQATSVDDIALLQEFGFTYPGTATSDADKAAYFGLTSNGTMGNAPEPAKELRRPGSNSAIVLKNRTGAPFQVKLWSFDYRGRALDPGAVANWWTFLAGPAIWSNLWVDNSATPLTTSVQAGKIVQICSVNEGPLPASLLNRLNLSNLSQISGSGALYTVGAAPAISMTPAPSPDNAPVPRLAALPLGNYAPVATATPFAGWTGAAFP
;
A
#
# COMPACT_ATOMS: atom_id res chain seq x y z
N MET A 1 -5.84 -1.61 5.11
CA MET A 1 -7.25 -1.38 4.73
C MET A 1 -7.91 -2.72 4.42
N THR A 2 -9.18 -2.94 4.75
CA THR A 2 -9.91 -4.17 4.38
C THR A 2 -11.04 -3.83 3.42
N LEU A 3 -11.20 -4.63 2.37
CA LEU A 3 -12.24 -4.44 1.37
C LEU A 3 -13.02 -5.74 1.16
N SER A 4 -14.34 -5.61 0.96
CA SER A 4 -15.16 -6.73 0.51
C SER A 4 -15.02 -6.96 -0.98
N LEU A 5 -14.65 -8.19 -1.34
CA LEU A 5 -14.58 -8.62 -2.72
C LEU A 5 -15.84 -9.41 -3.05
N GLY A 6 -16.75 -8.80 -3.78
CA GLY A 6 -18.01 -9.41 -4.22
C GLY A 6 -17.80 -10.60 -5.15
N VAL A 7 -18.83 -11.43 -5.30
CA VAL A 7 -18.79 -12.57 -6.24
C VAL A 7 -18.59 -12.04 -7.66
N ASN A 8 -17.67 -12.66 -8.39
CA ASN A 8 -17.22 -12.28 -9.73
C ASN A 8 -16.58 -10.89 -9.85
N THR A 9 -16.29 -10.20 -8.74
CA THR A 9 -15.54 -8.95 -8.78
C THR A 9 -14.12 -9.22 -9.29
N GLU A 10 -13.71 -8.44 -10.28
CA GLU A 10 -12.38 -8.46 -10.87
C GLU A 10 -11.55 -7.30 -10.34
N TRP A 11 -10.40 -7.63 -9.76
CA TRP A 11 -9.37 -6.65 -9.48
C TRP A 11 -8.46 -6.56 -10.69
N LEU A 12 -8.31 -5.35 -11.22
CA LEU A 12 -7.46 -5.09 -12.39
C LEU A 12 -6.10 -4.57 -11.95
N ALA A 13 -5.07 -4.87 -12.73
CA ALA A 13 -3.75 -4.29 -12.60
C ALA A 13 -3.86 -2.77 -12.81
N PRO A 14 -3.42 -1.96 -11.84
CA PRO A 14 -3.54 -0.49 -11.96
C PRO A 14 -2.57 0.09 -12.99
N ALA A 15 -1.47 -0.61 -13.24
CA ALA A 15 -0.47 -0.28 -14.24
C ALA A 15 0.29 -1.56 -14.63
N GLY A 16 1.21 -1.48 -15.60
CA GLY A 16 2.04 -2.62 -15.98
C GLY A 16 2.83 -3.17 -14.78
N CYS A 17 2.58 -4.43 -14.42
CA CYS A 17 3.16 -5.06 -13.24
C CYS A 17 3.39 -6.56 -13.44
N LEU A 18 4.13 -7.16 -12.51
CA LEU A 18 4.23 -8.61 -12.34
C LEU A 18 3.35 -9.02 -11.16
N ARG A 19 2.51 -10.04 -11.37
CA ARG A 19 1.76 -10.72 -10.31
C ARG A 19 2.52 -11.96 -9.87
N SER A 20 2.62 -12.17 -8.57
CA SER A 20 3.12 -13.41 -7.95
C SER A 20 2.26 -13.82 -6.76
N PHE A 21 2.25 -15.12 -6.46
CA PHE A 21 1.56 -15.70 -5.32
C PHE A 21 2.58 -16.18 -4.29
N HIS A 22 2.33 -15.88 -3.01
CA HIS A 22 3.21 -16.28 -1.92
C HIS A 22 2.40 -16.62 -0.68
N TYR A 23 2.78 -17.66 0.05
CA TYR A 23 2.32 -17.82 1.44
C TYR A 23 3.24 -17.06 2.38
N ALA A 24 2.67 -16.21 3.23
CA ALA A 24 3.40 -15.50 4.26
C ALA A 24 3.78 -16.45 5.40
N THR A 25 4.98 -17.06 5.35
CA THR A 25 5.48 -17.94 6.42
C THR A 25 6.28 -17.16 7.46
N PRO A 26 6.43 -17.65 8.72
CA PRO A 26 7.19 -16.96 9.77
C PRO A 26 8.60 -16.56 9.32
N THR A 27 9.25 -17.44 8.55
CA THR A 27 10.42 -17.05 7.73
C THR A 27 9.91 -16.53 6.40
N ARG A 28 9.89 -15.20 6.23
CA ARG A 28 9.30 -14.58 5.04
C ARG A 28 10.05 -14.98 3.75
N PRO A 29 9.33 -15.32 2.66
CA PRO A 29 9.96 -15.56 1.37
C PRO A 29 10.63 -14.29 0.85
N LYS A 30 11.62 -14.44 -0.03
CA LYS A 30 12.50 -13.34 -0.49
C LYS A 30 11.74 -12.10 -0.99
N ASP A 31 10.63 -12.28 -1.68
CA ASP A 31 9.85 -11.17 -2.22
C ASP A 31 8.99 -10.46 -1.16
N LEU A 32 8.72 -11.10 -0.01
CA LEU A 32 8.01 -10.51 1.14
C LEU A 32 8.93 -10.08 2.27
N VAL A 33 10.20 -10.55 2.30
CA VAL A 33 11.12 -10.37 3.44
C VAL A 33 11.45 -8.93 3.74
N ASN A 34 11.33 -8.02 2.77
CA ASN A 34 11.59 -6.59 2.97
C ASN A 34 10.32 -5.77 3.16
N LEU A 35 9.14 -6.39 3.01
CA LEU A 35 7.86 -5.72 3.23
C LEU A 35 7.61 -5.63 4.73
N ARG A 36 7.43 -4.41 5.21
CA ARG A 36 7.30 -4.10 6.63
C ARG A 36 6.07 -3.25 6.91
N GLN A 37 5.47 -3.50 8.06
CA GLN A 37 4.43 -2.63 8.62
C GLN A 37 5.06 -1.30 9.09
N GLU A 38 4.23 -0.34 9.47
CA GLU A 38 4.65 0.97 9.98
C GLU A 38 5.50 0.88 11.25
N ASP A 39 5.36 -0.22 11.99
CA ASP A 39 6.09 -0.49 13.23
C ASP A 39 7.43 -1.21 12.97
N GLY A 40 7.78 -1.45 11.69
CA GLY A 40 8.99 -2.16 11.29
C GLY A 40 8.92 -3.68 11.46
N SER A 41 7.78 -4.24 11.91
CA SER A 41 7.53 -5.68 11.93
C SER A 41 7.26 -6.22 10.53
N ALA A 42 7.29 -7.55 10.38
CA ALA A 42 6.99 -8.20 9.10
C ALA A 42 5.56 -7.86 8.65
N ALA A 43 5.39 -7.54 7.37
CA ALA A 43 4.07 -7.40 6.78
C ALA A 43 3.34 -8.75 6.73
N PHE A 44 2.00 -8.67 6.71
CA PHE A 44 1.03 -9.78 6.59
C PHE A 44 0.93 -10.69 7.81
N ALA A 45 -0.23 -11.33 7.99
CA ALA A 45 -0.37 -12.43 8.94
C ALA A 45 0.31 -13.70 8.42
N ASP A 46 0.75 -14.56 9.33
CA ASP A 46 1.34 -15.85 8.97
C ASP A 46 0.29 -16.80 8.37
N ASP A 47 0.76 -17.69 7.50
CA ASP A 47 -0.01 -18.72 6.80
C ASP A 47 -1.17 -18.19 5.96
N THR A 48 -1.04 -16.96 5.46
CA THR A 48 -1.98 -16.34 4.54
C THR A 48 -1.42 -16.27 3.12
N LEU A 49 -2.32 -16.40 2.14
CA LEU A 49 -1.96 -16.21 0.74
C LEU A 49 -1.88 -14.71 0.41
N ILE A 50 -0.74 -14.32 -0.14
CA ILE A 50 -0.44 -12.96 -0.59
C ILE A 50 -0.38 -12.96 -2.11
N VAL A 51 -1.24 -12.17 -2.73
CA VAL A 51 -1.13 -11.82 -4.15
C VAL A 51 -0.36 -10.52 -4.24
N LEU A 52 0.92 -10.62 -4.62
CA LEU A 52 1.83 -9.50 -4.72
C LEU A 52 1.88 -8.98 -6.16
N LEU A 53 1.69 -7.68 -6.31
CA LEU A 53 1.88 -6.95 -7.55
C LEU A 53 3.15 -6.10 -7.41
N THR A 54 4.12 -6.35 -8.28
CA THR A 54 5.35 -5.56 -8.38
C THR A 54 5.28 -4.73 -9.65
N LEU A 55 5.21 -3.40 -9.52
CA LEU A 55 5.25 -2.51 -10.68
C LEU A 55 6.55 -2.69 -11.45
N LEU A 56 6.48 -2.62 -12.78
CA LEU A 56 7.69 -2.64 -13.61
C LEU A 56 8.51 -1.37 -13.33
N PRO A 57 9.85 -1.42 -13.31
CA PRO A 57 10.70 -0.30 -12.93
C PRO A 57 10.40 1.00 -13.70
N GLU A 58 10.11 0.90 -14.99
CA GLU A 58 9.75 2.04 -15.85
C GLU A 58 8.37 2.61 -15.52
N VAL A 59 7.41 1.75 -15.18
CA VAL A 59 6.05 2.14 -14.79
C VAL A 59 6.10 2.85 -13.44
N GLU A 60 6.83 2.28 -12.49
CA GLU A 60 7.10 2.83 -11.17
C GLU A 60 7.68 4.25 -11.24
N MET A 61 8.71 4.46 -12.05
CA MET A 61 9.36 5.76 -12.23
C MET A 61 8.42 6.79 -12.88
N ARG A 62 7.64 6.38 -13.89
CA ARG A 62 6.69 7.26 -14.57
C ARG A 62 5.57 7.69 -13.64
N LEU A 63 4.95 6.74 -12.93
CA LEU A 63 3.90 7.04 -11.97
C LEU A 63 4.41 7.95 -10.86
N TRP A 64 5.64 7.73 -10.38
CA TRP A 64 6.26 8.60 -9.38
C TRP A 64 6.45 10.03 -9.89
N ALA A 65 6.99 10.20 -11.10
CA ALA A 65 7.15 11.52 -11.71
C ALA A 65 5.81 12.25 -11.92
N LEU A 66 4.76 11.50 -12.27
CA LEU A 66 3.41 12.02 -12.47
C LEU A 66 2.74 12.50 -11.17
N THR A 67 3.33 12.28 -9.99
CA THR A 67 2.79 12.79 -8.72
C THR A 67 3.07 14.28 -8.49
N GLN A 68 3.86 14.93 -9.35
CA GLN A 68 4.19 16.36 -9.25
C GLN A 68 2.98 17.31 -9.06
N PRO A 69 1.83 17.17 -9.75
CA PRO A 69 0.70 18.08 -9.60
C PRO A 69 -0.11 17.83 -8.32
N ILE A 70 0.19 16.77 -7.55
CA ILE A 70 -0.53 16.49 -6.30
C ILE A 70 -0.12 17.54 -5.27
N PRO A 71 -1.07 18.29 -4.67
CA PRO A 71 -0.77 19.33 -3.69
C PRO A 71 0.09 18.81 -2.53
N SER A 72 0.95 19.66 -2.01
CA SER A 72 1.78 19.32 -0.86
C SER A 72 0.91 19.07 0.37
N PRO A 73 1.23 18.09 1.24
CA PRO A 73 0.43 17.79 2.42
C PRO A 73 0.30 18.97 3.41
N ASP A 74 1.26 19.89 3.38
CA ASP A 74 1.31 21.11 4.22
C ASP A 74 0.60 22.33 3.60
N GLY A 75 -0.09 22.15 2.47
CA GLY A 75 -0.81 23.23 1.79
C GLY A 75 0.10 24.18 0.99
N THR A 76 1.40 23.90 0.91
CA THR A 76 2.30 24.64 0.00
C THR A 76 1.98 24.32 -1.46
N ALA A 77 2.40 25.23 -2.36
CA ALA A 77 2.25 25.02 -3.80
C ALA A 77 2.87 23.69 -4.23
N ALA A 78 2.32 23.09 -5.28
CA ALA A 78 2.85 21.87 -5.87
C ALA A 78 4.36 22.02 -6.16
N PRO A 79 5.17 20.96 -5.98
CA PRO A 79 6.59 21.00 -6.29
C PRO A 79 6.88 21.47 -7.71
N ALA A 80 8.10 21.96 -7.97
CA ALA A 80 8.52 22.33 -9.32
C ALA A 80 8.33 21.17 -10.31
N ILE A 81 8.17 21.50 -11.60
CA ILE A 81 8.04 20.51 -12.68
C ILE A 81 9.15 19.46 -12.56
N ASN A 82 8.80 18.18 -12.77
CA ASN A 82 9.66 17.00 -12.60
C ASN A 82 10.09 16.69 -11.15
N THR A 83 9.50 17.32 -10.14
CA THR A 83 9.69 16.95 -8.74
C THR A 83 8.48 16.18 -8.24
N ALA A 84 8.67 14.91 -7.91
CA ALA A 84 7.60 14.07 -7.39
C ALA A 84 7.11 14.57 -6.01
N ALA A 85 5.79 14.62 -5.81
CA ALA A 85 5.18 15.10 -4.57
C ALA A 85 4.84 13.98 -3.58
N ARG A 86 4.97 12.70 -3.99
CA ARG A 86 4.63 11.53 -3.18
C ARG A 86 5.73 10.47 -3.18
N PRO A 87 5.75 9.55 -2.20
CA PRO A 87 6.64 8.40 -2.21
C PRO A 87 6.48 7.54 -3.46
N ARG A 88 7.58 6.92 -3.89
CA ARG A 88 7.62 6.00 -5.03
C ARG A 88 6.99 4.66 -4.64
N VAL A 89 5.73 4.45 -5.01
CA VAL A 89 5.00 3.18 -4.82
C VAL A 89 5.60 2.11 -5.74
N ARG A 90 5.88 0.92 -5.21
CA ARG A 90 6.39 -0.22 -5.99
C ARG A 90 5.53 -1.47 -5.86
N TYR A 91 5.12 -1.77 -4.64
CA TYR A 91 4.43 -3.02 -4.33
C TYR A 91 3.00 -2.72 -3.93
N LEU A 92 2.08 -3.50 -4.46
CA LEU A 92 0.71 -3.58 -3.97
C LEU A 92 0.47 -5.03 -3.61
N ALA A 93 -0.23 -5.31 -2.51
CA ALA A 93 -0.52 -6.67 -2.13
C ALA A 93 -1.95 -6.82 -1.63
N MET A 94 -2.50 -8.00 -1.91
CA MET A 94 -3.78 -8.47 -1.41
C MET A 94 -3.50 -9.66 -0.51
N GLU A 95 -3.83 -9.53 0.76
CA GLU A 95 -3.82 -10.62 1.73
C GLU A 95 -5.19 -11.28 1.74
N VAL A 96 -5.21 -12.49 1.20
CA VAL A 96 -6.41 -13.31 1.05
C VAL A 96 -6.62 -14.10 2.35
N PRO A 97 -7.84 -14.16 2.91
CA PRO A 97 -8.11 -14.95 4.10
C PRO A 97 -7.70 -16.41 3.90
N ALA A 98 -7.07 -17.01 4.91
CA ALA A 98 -6.60 -18.40 4.84
C ALA A 98 -7.72 -19.38 4.43
N ALA A 99 -8.96 -19.14 4.88
CA ALA A 99 -10.13 -19.95 4.52
C ALA A 99 -10.51 -19.92 3.03
N GLN A 100 -9.97 -18.99 2.24
CA GLN A 100 -10.22 -18.86 0.81
C GLN A 100 -9.02 -19.30 -0.04
N ALA A 101 -7.99 -19.86 0.59
CA ALA A 101 -6.75 -20.29 -0.05
C ALA A 101 -6.16 -21.49 0.71
N THR A 102 -6.95 -22.56 0.87
CA THR A 102 -6.49 -23.78 1.58
C THR A 102 -5.92 -24.83 0.64
N SER A 103 -6.32 -24.79 -0.63
CA SER A 103 -5.94 -25.74 -1.67
C SER A 103 -5.55 -25.03 -2.96
N VAL A 104 -4.94 -25.76 -3.89
CA VAL A 104 -4.60 -25.24 -5.21
C VAL A 104 -5.85 -24.91 -6.05
N ASP A 105 -6.94 -25.64 -5.83
CA ASP A 105 -8.22 -25.38 -6.51
C ASP A 105 -8.86 -24.08 -6.01
N ASP A 106 -8.71 -23.74 -4.72
CA ASP A 106 -9.14 -22.43 -4.19
C ASP A 106 -8.36 -21.29 -4.87
N ILE A 107 -7.05 -21.44 -5.03
CA ILE A 107 -6.20 -20.45 -5.72
C ILE A 107 -6.60 -20.33 -7.19
N ALA A 108 -6.97 -21.45 -7.83
CA ALA A 108 -7.49 -21.43 -9.20
C ALA A 108 -8.76 -20.58 -9.28
N LEU A 109 -9.66 -20.64 -8.29
CA LEU A 109 -10.87 -19.81 -8.25
C LEU A 109 -10.55 -18.30 -8.11
N LEU A 110 -9.33 -17.92 -7.72
CA LEU A 110 -8.87 -16.54 -7.70
C LEU A 110 -8.37 -16.03 -9.06
N GLN A 111 -8.25 -16.91 -10.05
CA GLN A 111 -7.79 -16.59 -11.41
C GLN A 111 -8.89 -16.00 -12.31
N GLU A 112 -8.48 -15.37 -13.40
CA GLU A 112 -9.35 -14.90 -14.47
C GLU A 112 -10.24 -16.00 -15.08
N PHE A 113 -11.31 -15.58 -15.74
CA PHE A 113 -12.21 -16.51 -16.42
C PHE A 113 -11.49 -17.21 -17.58
N GLY A 114 -11.70 -18.52 -17.72
CA GLY A 114 -11.05 -19.33 -18.75
C GLY A 114 -9.62 -19.77 -18.41
N PHE A 115 -9.10 -19.43 -17.22
CA PHE A 115 -7.87 -20.04 -16.73
C PHE A 115 -8.00 -21.56 -16.77
N THR A 116 -7.07 -22.18 -17.49
CA THR A 116 -7.01 -23.63 -17.67
C THR A 116 -5.56 -24.02 -17.46
N TYR A 117 -5.34 -25.02 -16.61
CA TYR A 117 -4.00 -25.57 -16.43
C TYR A 117 -3.51 -26.19 -17.74
N PRO A 118 -2.19 -26.18 -18.00
CA PRO A 118 -1.61 -26.99 -19.06
C PRO A 118 -2.02 -28.46 -18.87
N GLY A 119 -2.27 -29.19 -19.95
CA GLY A 119 -2.64 -30.62 -19.87
C GLY A 119 -1.58 -31.51 -19.20
N THR A 120 -0.37 -31.00 -19.02
CA THR A 120 0.72 -31.64 -18.29
C THR A 120 0.61 -31.50 -16.76
N ALA A 121 -0.22 -30.58 -16.25
CA ALA A 121 -0.42 -30.40 -14.82
C ALA A 121 -1.52 -31.35 -14.34
N THR A 122 -1.10 -32.55 -13.91
CA THR A 122 -2.03 -33.66 -13.60
C THR A 122 -2.20 -33.88 -12.10
N SER A 123 -1.24 -33.45 -11.28
CA SER A 123 -1.30 -33.50 -9.82
C SER A 123 -1.46 -32.11 -9.20
N ASP A 124 -1.88 -32.06 -7.94
CA ASP A 124 -1.95 -30.78 -7.20
C ASP A 124 -0.57 -30.15 -7.01
N ALA A 125 0.49 -30.95 -6.97
CA ALA A 125 1.86 -30.46 -6.95
C ALA A 125 2.21 -29.74 -8.26
N ASP A 126 1.84 -30.30 -9.41
CA ASP A 126 2.06 -29.68 -10.72
C ASP A 126 1.26 -28.38 -10.88
N LYS A 127 -0.01 -28.41 -10.45
CA LYS A 127 -0.88 -27.22 -10.44
C LYS A 127 -0.32 -26.12 -9.53
N ALA A 128 0.16 -26.48 -8.33
CA ALA A 128 0.74 -25.52 -7.39
C ALA A 128 2.03 -24.90 -7.95
N ALA A 129 2.86 -25.70 -8.62
CA ALA A 129 4.08 -25.23 -9.27
C ALA A 129 3.80 -24.17 -10.34
N TYR A 130 2.64 -24.22 -11.02
CA TYR A 130 2.23 -23.19 -11.97
C TYR A 130 2.13 -21.79 -11.34
N PHE A 131 1.80 -21.72 -10.05
CA PHE A 131 1.76 -20.48 -9.28
C PHE A 131 3.06 -20.19 -8.52
N GLY A 132 4.10 -21.01 -8.69
CA GLY A 132 5.33 -20.93 -7.90
C GLY A 132 5.12 -21.35 -6.44
N LEU A 133 4.19 -22.28 -6.21
CA LEU A 133 3.82 -22.81 -4.91
C LEU A 133 4.10 -24.31 -4.85
N THR A 134 4.03 -24.87 -3.65
CA THR A 134 4.12 -26.31 -3.39
C THR A 134 2.83 -26.81 -2.76
N SER A 135 2.43 -28.05 -3.04
CA SER A 135 1.32 -28.74 -2.38
C SER A 135 1.78 -30.13 -1.95
N ASN A 136 2.22 -30.25 -0.68
CA ASN A 136 2.69 -31.51 -0.08
C ASN A 136 1.86 -31.82 1.20
N GLY A 137 0.53 -31.80 1.07
CA GLY A 137 -0.41 -31.91 2.19
C GLY A 137 -0.82 -30.58 2.81
N THR A 138 0.04 -29.55 2.69
CA THR A 138 -0.30 -28.14 2.91
C THR A 138 0.27 -27.29 1.77
N MET A 139 -0.34 -26.12 1.57
CA MET A 139 0.17 -25.14 0.61
C MET A 139 1.43 -24.46 1.15
N GLY A 140 2.41 -24.22 0.27
CA GLY A 140 3.68 -23.59 0.62
C GLY A 140 4.30 -22.86 -0.56
N ASN A 141 5.46 -22.25 -0.34
CA ASN A 141 6.19 -21.53 -1.39
C ASN A 141 7.19 -22.47 -2.10
N ALA A 142 7.22 -22.43 -3.43
CA ALA A 142 8.31 -23.04 -4.18
C ALA A 142 9.59 -22.17 -4.04
N PRO A 143 10.78 -22.73 -4.38
CA PRO A 143 12.03 -21.96 -4.36
C PRO A 143 12.01 -20.73 -5.27
N GLU A 144 11.30 -20.83 -6.41
CA GLU A 144 11.12 -19.75 -7.37
C GLU A 144 9.64 -19.41 -7.52
N PRO A 145 9.24 -18.15 -7.29
CA PRO A 145 7.87 -17.73 -7.47
C PRO A 145 7.54 -17.56 -8.95
N ALA A 146 6.31 -17.91 -9.34
CA ALA A 146 5.80 -17.57 -10.66
C ALA A 146 5.61 -16.05 -10.75
N LYS A 147 6.02 -15.47 -11.89
CA LYS A 147 5.88 -14.04 -12.17
C LYS A 147 5.14 -13.87 -13.47
N GLU A 148 3.91 -13.39 -13.36
CA GLU A 148 3.02 -13.24 -14.50
C GLU A 148 2.89 -11.77 -14.85
N LEU A 149 3.17 -11.44 -16.11
CA LEU A 149 3.03 -10.07 -16.59
C LEU A 149 1.56 -9.70 -16.74
N ARG A 150 1.16 -8.62 -16.06
CA ARG A 150 -0.20 -8.08 -16.09
C ARG A 150 -0.15 -6.67 -16.66
N ARG A 151 -0.92 -6.43 -17.72
CA ARG A 151 -0.98 -5.13 -18.41
C ARG A 151 -2.41 -4.61 -18.50
N PRO A 152 -2.66 -3.35 -18.09
CA PRO A 152 -3.94 -2.70 -18.33
C PRO A 152 -4.32 -2.72 -19.81
N GLY A 153 -5.64 -2.74 -20.10
CA GLY A 153 -6.16 -2.71 -21.48
C GLY A 153 -6.02 -4.01 -22.27
N SER A 154 -5.64 -5.11 -21.62
CA SER A 154 -5.60 -6.46 -22.21
C SER A 154 -6.41 -7.44 -21.37
N ASN A 155 -6.75 -8.62 -21.92
CA ASN A 155 -7.41 -9.69 -21.15
C ASN A 155 -6.56 -10.18 -19.97
N SER A 156 -5.26 -9.89 -19.96
CA SER A 156 -4.34 -10.19 -18.85
C SER A 156 -4.37 -9.14 -17.73
N ALA A 157 -5.26 -8.15 -17.79
CA ALA A 157 -5.32 -7.09 -16.76
C ALA A 157 -5.82 -7.61 -15.41
N ILE A 158 -6.59 -8.70 -15.37
CA ILE A 158 -7.15 -9.24 -14.13
C ILE A 158 -6.00 -9.80 -13.28
N VAL A 159 -5.85 -9.28 -12.07
CA VAL A 159 -4.85 -9.77 -11.11
C VAL A 159 -5.46 -10.76 -10.12
N LEU A 160 -6.73 -10.55 -9.76
CA LEU A 160 -7.48 -11.42 -8.87
C LEU A 160 -8.96 -11.32 -9.21
N LYS A 161 -9.67 -12.45 -9.21
CA LYS A 161 -11.12 -12.49 -9.42
C LYS A 161 -11.75 -13.38 -8.36
N ASN A 162 -12.81 -12.92 -7.71
CA ASN A 162 -13.53 -13.80 -6.78
C ASN A 162 -14.45 -14.75 -7.54
N ARG A 163 -14.05 -16.02 -7.72
CA ARG A 163 -14.94 -17.08 -8.22
C ARG A 163 -15.30 -18.12 -7.14
N THR A 164 -15.14 -17.79 -5.86
CA THR A 164 -15.42 -18.72 -4.75
C THR A 164 -16.91 -18.91 -4.48
N GLY A 165 -17.77 -18.14 -5.15
CA GLY A 165 -19.24 -18.22 -5.02
C GLY A 165 -19.80 -17.45 -3.82
N ALA A 166 -18.96 -16.87 -2.97
CA ALA A 166 -19.35 -16.02 -1.86
C ALA A 166 -18.43 -14.79 -1.74
N PRO A 167 -18.93 -13.64 -1.26
CA PRO A 167 -18.08 -12.49 -0.98
C PRO A 167 -17.12 -12.79 0.19
N PHE A 168 -15.90 -12.26 0.13
CA PHE A 168 -14.95 -12.35 1.24
C PHE A 168 -14.12 -11.07 1.41
N GLN A 169 -13.53 -10.91 2.59
CA GLN A 169 -12.75 -9.72 2.94
C GLN A 169 -11.28 -9.89 2.57
N VAL A 170 -10.72 -8.99 1.78
CA VAL A 170 -9.28 -8.95 1.47
C VAL A 170 -8.65 -7.79 2.22
N LYS A 171 -7.46 -8.00 2.79
CA LYS A 171 -6.66 -6.91 3.35
C LYS A 171 -5.72 -6.37 2.28
N LEU A 172 -5.86 -5.09 1.98
CA LEU A 172 -5.05 -4.37 1.00
C LEU A 172 -3.82 -3.78 1.68
N TRP A 173 -2.72 -3.83 0.94
CA TRP A 173 -1.41 -3.29 1.32
C TRP A 173 -0.78 -2.56 0.14
N SER A 174 0.00 -1.53 0.44
CA SER A 174 0.84 -0.84 -0.52
C SER A 174 2.17 -0.54 0.11
N PHE A 175 3.25 -0.58 -0.68
CA PHE A 175 4.59 -0.32 -0.20
C PHE A 175 5.39 0.52 -1.19
N ASP A 176 6.30 1.31 -0.65
CA ASP A 176 7.28 2.03 -1.45
C ASP A 176 8.36 1.11 -2.04
N TYR A 177 9.27 1.69 -2.83
CA TYR A 177 10.39 0.98 -3.44
C TYR A 177 11.35 0.30 -2.44
N ARG A 178 11.32 0.69 -1.15
CA ARG A 178 12.13 0.15 -0.05
C ARG A 178 11.39 -0.92 0.74
N GLY A 179 10.10 -1.15 0.45
CA GLY A 179 9.25 -2.09 1.19
C GLY A 179 8.60 -1.49 2.44
N ARG A 180 8.56 -0.16 2.57
CA ARG A 180 7.86 0.54 3.66
C ARG A 180 6.38 0.62 3.37
N ALA A 181 5.55 0.32 4.36
CA ALA A 181 4.10 0.43 4.25
C ALA A 181 3.69 1.87 3.90
N LEU A 182 2.81 1.97 2.91
CA LEU A 182 2.03 3.15 2.56
C LEU A 182 0.57 2.82 2.81
N ASP A 183 -0.25 3.82 3.15
CA ASP A 183 -1.68 3.61 3.26
C ASP A 183 -2.29 3.34 1.86
N PRO A 184 -2.94 2.19 1.63
CA PRO A 184 -3.52 1.85 0.34
C PRO A 184 -4.63 2.81 -0.10
N GLY A 185 -5.37 3.37 0.85
CA GLY A 185 -6.41 4.36 0.56
C GLY A 185 -5.82 5.69 0.08
N ALA A 186 -4.70 6.12 0.68
CA ALA A 186 -3.95 7.28 0.24
C ALA A 186 -3.37 7.08 -1.17
N VAL A 187 -2.77 5.92 -1.45
CA VAL A 187 -2.27 5.59 -2.80
C VAL A 187 -3.41 5.60 -3.82
N ALA A 188 -4.54 4.98 -3.50
CA ALA A 188 -5.72 5.01 -4.35
C ALA A 188 -6.20 6.45 -4.59
N ASN A 189 -6.27 7.29 -3.54
CA ASN A 189 -6.69 8.68 -3.70
C ASN A 189 -5.72 9.51 -4.55
N TRP A 190 -4.40 9.30 -4.42
CA TRP A 190 -3.40 9.94 -5.27
C TRP A 190 -3.64 9.60 -6.73
N TRP A 191 -3.87 8.32 -7.03
CA TRP A 191 -4.06 7.85 -8.41
C TRP A 191 -5.41 8.28 -8.98
N THR A 192 -6.47 8.33 -8.17
CA THR A 192 -7.77 8.91 -8.55
C THR A 192 -7.66 10.40 -8.86
N PHE A 193 -6.90 11.17 -8.06
CA PHE A 193 -6.65 12.58 -8.37
C PHE A 193 -5.93 12.75 -9.70
N LEU A 194 -4.88 11.95 -9.95
CA LEU A 194 -4.15 11.96 -11.21
C LEU A 194 -5.03 11.52 -12.40
N ALA A 195 -6.06 10.70 -12.15
CA ALA A 195 -7.05 10.30 -13.14
C ALA A 195 -7.98 11.43 -13.57
N GLY A 196 -8.07 12.51 -12.79
CA GLY A 196 -8.97 13.61 -13.09
C GLY A 196 -8.67 14.21 -14.47
N PRO A 197 -9.69 14.46 -15.32
CA PRO A 197 -9.48 14.95 -16.69
C PRO A 197 -8.83 16.33 -16.75
N ALA A 198 -8.91 17.10 -15.66
CA ALA A 198 -8.25 18.39 -15.50
C ALA A 198 -6.74 18.29 -15.18
N ILE A 199 -6.26 17.11 -14.74
CA ILE A 199 -4.85 16.86 -14.39
C ILE A 199 -4.15 16.18 -15.56
N TRP A 200 -4.64 15.02 -15.98
CA TRP A 200 -4.12 14.26 -17.11
C TRP A 200 -5.27 13.70 -17.94
N SER A 201 -5.38 14.09 -19.20
CA SER A 201 -6.49 13.72 -20.08
C SER A 201 -6.39 12.31 -20.69
N ASN A 202 -5.24 11.64 -20.52
CA ASN A 202 -4.92 10.37 -21.19
C ASN A 202 -4.33 9.32 -20.23
N LEU A 203 -4.49 9.49 -18.92
CA LEU A 203 -3.86 8.61 -17.94
C LEU A 203 -4.58 7.26 -17.81
N TRP A 204 -5.90 7.25 -17.99
CA TRP A 204 -6.74 6.06 -17.90
C TRP A 204 -7.52 5.84 -19.19
N VAL A 205 -7.79 4.58 -19.50
CA VAL A 205 -8.79 4.20 -20.50
C VAL A 205 -10.16 4.35 -19.83
N ASP A 206 -10.57 5.60 -19.61
CA ASP A 206 -11.86 5.86 -18.99
C ASP A 206 -12.97 5.66 -20.04
N ASN A 207 -13.86 4.70 -19.78
CA ASN A 207 -15.19 4.72 -20.37
C ASN A 207 -16.10 5.42 -19.35
N SER A 208 -16.61 6.59 -19.71
CA SER A 208 -17.49 7.41 -18.85
C SER A 208 -18.75 6.67 -18.36
N ALA A 209 -19.14 5.56 -18.99
CA ALA A 209 -20.25 4.72 -18.57
C ALA A 209 -19.90 3.65 -17.51
N THR A 210 -18.61 3.32 -17.34
CA THR A 210 -18.13 2.28 -16.41
C THR A 210 -16.77 2.72 -15.83
N PRO A 211 -16.76 3.58 -14.79
CA PRO A 211 -15.50 3.98 -14.17
C PRO A 211 -14.79 2.73 -13.64
N LEU A 212 -13.56 2.51 -14.10
CA LEU A 212 -12.74 1.35 -13.71
C LEU A 212 -12.09 1.52 -12.33
N THR A 213 -12.29 2.68 -11.70
CA THR A 213 -11.75 3.05 -10.39
C THR A 213 -12.85 3.08 -9.33
N THR A 214 -12.63 2.41 -8.21
CA THR A 214 -13.52 2.52 -7.04
C THR A 214 -13.31 3.88 -6.35
N SER A 215 -14.39 4.53 -5.92
CA SER A 215 -14.30 5.76 -5.14
C SER A 215 -13.77 5.47 -3.75
N VAL A 216 -12.71 6.16 -3.34
CA VAL A 216 -12.17 6.09 -1.98
C VAL A 216 -12.46 7.41 -1.28
N GLN A 217 -12.97 7.34 -0.05
CA GLN A 217 -13.11 8.54 0.76
C GLN A 217 -11.72 9.06 1.12
N ALA A 218 -11.44 10.33 0.82
CA ALA A 218 -10.18 10.97 1.16
C ALA A 218 -9.92 10.87 2.67
N GLY A 219 -8.95 10.01 3.03
CA GLY A 219 -8.45 9.83 4.37
C GLY A 219 -7.25 10.73 4.61
N LYS A 220 -7.21 11.28 5.82
CA LYS A 220 -6.22 12.25 6.25
C LYS A 220 -5.40 11.61 7.37
N ILE A 221 -4.23 11.06 7.03
CA ILE A 221 -3.40 10.21 7.92
C ILE A 221 -1.99 10.79 8.03
N VAL A 222 -1.43 10.76 9.24
CA VAL A 222 -0.03 11.08 9.52
C VAL A 222 0.65 9.87 10.16
N GLN A 223 1.85 9.54 9.68
CA GLN A 223 2.75 8.58 10.33
C GLN A 223 3.81 9.35 11.14
N ILE A 224 3.88 9.06 12.43
CA ILE A 224 4.93 9.56 13.32
C ILE A 224 5.96 8.45 13.49
N CYS A 225 7.18 8.70 13.02
CA CYS A 225 8.26 7.73 13.07
C CYS A 225 9.57 8.35 13.56
N SER A 226 10.47 7.47 13.99
CA SER A 226 11.87 7.81 14.28
C SER A 226 12.65 8.08 12.99
N VAL A 227 13.89 8.56 13.12
CA VAL A 227 14.83 8.75 12.00
C VAL A 227 15.11 7.46 11.20
N ASN A 228 14.88 6.30 11.82
CA ASN A 228 15.03 5.00 11.17
C ASN A 228 13.74 4.53 10.48
N GLU A 229 12.73 5.39 10.39
CA GLU A 229 11.39 5.12 9.82
C GLU A 229 10.60 4.04 10.59
N GLY A 230 11.11 3.60 11.75
CA GLY A 230 10.39 2.74 12.68
C GLY A 230 9.55 3.56 13.67
N PRO A 231 8.70 2.88 14.48
CA PRO A 231 7.79 3.52 15.41
C PRO A 231 8.61 4.28 16.46
N LEU A 232 8.07 5.43 16.88
CA LEU A 232 8.72 6.23 17.89
C LEU A 232 8.58 5.54 19.26
N PRO A 233 9.65 5.32 20.02
CA PRO A 233 9.55 4.79 21.39
C PRO A 233 8.58 5.61 22.23
N ALA A 234 7.80 4.96 23.10
CA ALA A 234 6.75 5.63 23.88
C ALA A 234 7.27 6.83 24.69
N SER A 235 8.51 6.76 25.20
CA SER A 235 9.17 7.87 25.91
C SER A 235 9.39 9.10 25.04
N LEU A 236 9.67 8.92 23.74
CA LEU A 236 9.83 10.00 22.78
C LEU A 236 8.49 10.47 22.22
N LEU A 237 7.52 9.56 22.05
CA LEU A 237 6.16 9.91 21.65
C LEU A 237 5.47 10.80 22.68
N ASN A 238 5.68 10.54 23.98
CA ASN A 238 5.19 11.38 25.07
C ASN A 238 5.82 12.79 25.09
N ARG A 239 6.85 13.04 24.27
CA ARG A 239 7.41 14.38 24.07
C ARG A 239 6.71 15.17 22.97
N LEU A 240 5.68 14.60 22.34
CA LEU A 240 4.86 15.28 21.35
C LEU A 240 3.52 15.67 21.96
N ASN A 241 3.09 16.89 21.68
CA ASN A 241 1.72 17.31 21.85
C ASN A 241 1.00 17.12 20.51
N LEU A 242 0.03 16.20 20.50
CA LEU A 242 -0.74 15.81 19.34
C LEU A 242 -2.17 16.33 19.49
N SER A 243 -2.51 17.42 18.80
CA SER A 243 -3.87 17.98 18.83
C SER A 243 -4.62 17.63 17.56
N ASN A 244 -5.91 17.30 17.68
CA ASN A 244 -6.74 16.81 16.57
C ASN A 244 -6.09 15.66 15.77
N LEU A 245 -5.37 14.79 16.48
CA LEU A 245 -4.80 13.56 15.96
C LEU A 245 -5.28 12.42 16.83
N SER A 246 -5.86 11.38 16.23
CA SER A 246 -6.33 10.20 16.94
C SER A 246 -5.59 8.99 16.43
N GLN A 247 -4.97 8.23 17.33
CA GLN A 247 -4.21 7.05 16.96
C GLN A 247 -5.14 6.02 16.30
N ILE A 248 -4.71 5.45 15.18
CA ILE A 248 -5.45 4.36 14.53
C ILE A 248 -5.31 3.12 15.41
N SER A 249 -6.45 2.50 15.75
CA SER A 249 -6.46 1.29 16.58
C SER A 249 -5.57 0.20 15.99
N GLY A 250 -4.70 -0.38 16.83
CA GLY A 250 -3.73 -1.40 16.43
C GLY A 250 -2.45 -0.86 15.77
N SER A 251 -2.34 0.44 15.49
CA SER A 251 -1.12 1.04 14.94
C SER A 251 -0.31 1.75 16.03
N GLY A 252 1.01 1.54 16.06
CA GLY A 252 1.93 2.25 16.95
C GLY A 252 2.41 3.61 16.42
N ALA A 253 2.10 3.95 15.16
CA ALA A 253 2.70 5.09 14.48
C ALA A 253 1.73 5.91 13.62
N LEU A 254 0.53 5.39 13.31
CA LEU A 254 -0.44 6.05 12.43
C LEU A 254 -1.53 6.78 13.21
N TYR A 255 -1.87 7.97 12.74
CA TYR A 255 -2.89 8.84 13.32
C TYR A 255 -3.86 9.32 12.25
N THR A 256 -5.16 9.24 12.52
CA THR A 256 -6.17 9.99 11.76
C THR A 256 -6.14 11.45 12.18
N VAL A 257 -6.47 12.31 11.24
CA VAL A 257 -6.38 13.76 11.41
C VAL A 257 -7.78 14.39 11.43
N GLY A 258 -8.04 15.21 12.45
CA GLY A 258 -9.23 16.02 12.60
C GLY A 258 -9.16 17.37 11.86
N ALA A 259 -10.03 18.31 12.26
CA ALA A 259 -10.23 19.57 11.52
C ALA A 259 -9.06 20.58 11.63
N ALA A 260 -8.32 20.56 12.75
CA ALA A 260 -7.21 21.48 13.01
C ALA A 260 -6.02 20.75 13.64
N PRO A 261 -5.36 19.84 12.89
CA PRO A 261 -4.20 19.10 13.40
C PRO A 261 -3.08 20.05 13.81
N ALA A 262 -2.44 19.74 14.93
CA ALA A 262 -1.11 20.27 15.21
C ALA A 262 -0.24 19.21 15.87
N ILE A 263 1.03 19.23 15.49
CA ILE A 263 2.10 18.50 16.17
C ILE A 263 3.07 19.54 16.69
N SER A 264 3.30 19.54 17.99
CA SER A 264 4.35 20.34 18.62
C SER A 264 5.10 19.50 19.66
N MET A 265 6.22 20.01 20.15
CA MET A 265 6.97 19.34 21.20
C MET A 265 6.50 19.80 22.58
N THR A 266 6.49 18.88 23.54
CA THR A 266 6.33 19.24 24.95
C THR A 266 7.61 19.90 25.47
N PRO A 267 7.53 20.65 26.59
CA PRO A 267 8.72 21.07 27.31
C PRO A 267 9.65 19.88 27.59
N ALA A 268 10.97 20.13 27.53
CA ALA A 268 11.95 19.11 27.85
C ALA A 268 11.88 18.74 29.34
N PRO A 269 11.95 17.44 29.69
CA PRO A 269 12.06 17.02 31.09
C PRO A 269 13.41 17.47 31.67
N SER A 270 13.52 17.55 33.00
CA SER A 270 14.78 17.88 33.69
C SER A 270 15.19 16.72 34.61
N PRO A 271 16.35 16.07 34.40
CA PRO A 271 17.30 16.26 33.29
C PRO A 271 16.78 15.69 31.95
N ASP A 272 17.14 16.33 30.83
CA ASP A 272 16.85 15.81 29.48
C ASP A 272 18.05 14.97 29.00
N ASN A 273 17.87 13.65 29.01
CA ASN A 273 18.89 12.71 28.55
C ASN A 273 18.68 12.26 27.10
N ALA A 274 17.67 12.80 26.39
CA ALA A 274 17.38 12.41 25.02
C ALA A 274 18.02 13.36 23.99
N PRO A 275 18.26 12.91 22.74
CA PRO A 275 18.81 13.75 21.70
C PRO A 275 17.97 15.01 21.44
N VAL A 276 18.61 16.07 20.93
CA VAL A 276 17.95 17.35 20.60
C VAL A 276 16.73 17.08 19.70
N PRO A 277 15.52 17.45 20.13
CA PRO A 277 14.32 17.09 19.40
C PRO A 277 14.20 17.96 18.15
N ARG A 278 14.04 17.31 16.99
CA ARG A 278 13.76 17.94 15.70
C ARG A 278 12.59 17.20 15.06
N LEU A 279 11.71 17.94 14.40
CA LEU A 279 10.62 17.39 13.59
C LEU A 279 10.77 17.87 12.16
N ALA A 280 10.45 17.00 11.20
CA ALA A 280 10.32 17.33 9.79
C ALA A 280 9.08 16.66 9.20
N ALA A 281 8.43 17.34 8.27
CA ALA A 281 7.38 16.75 7.44
C ALA A 281 8.04 16.13 6.20
N LEU A 282 7.92 14.81 6.03
CA LEU A 282 8.37 14.12 4.82
C LEU A 282 7.19 13.97 3.83
N PRO A 283 7.44 14.05 2.51
CA PRO A 283 8.75 14.06 1.85
C PRO A 283 9.44 15.44 1.78
N LEU A 284 8.82 16.51 2.26
CA LEU A 284 9.30 17.89 2.05
C LEU A 284 10.60 18.23 2.80
N GLY A 285 10.93 17.51 3.89
CA GLY A 285 12.22 17.60 4.56
C GLY A 285 12.47 18.88 5.36
N ASN A 286 11.45 19.73 5.53
CA ASN A 286 11.58 21.00 6.26
C ASN A 286 11.68 20.73 7.77
N TYR A 287 12.88 20.90 8.34
CA TYR A 287 13.12 20.79 9.79
C TYR A 287 12.77 22.10 10.51
N ALA A 288 12.03 22.02 11.62
CA ALA A 288 11.73 23.17 12.46
C ALA A 288 12.38 23.04 13.87
N PRO A 289 12.93 24.13 14.43
CA PRO A 289 13.42 24.16 15.81
C PRO A 289 12.27 24.18 16.82
N VAL A 290 12.50 23.66 18.04
CA VAL A 290 11.49 23.45 19.10
C VAL A 290 10.53 24.62 19.30
N ALA A 291 11.05 25.85 19.38
CA ALA A 291 10.26 27.05 19.68
C ALA A 291 9.25 27.44 18.59
N THR A 292 9.42 26.92 17.37
CA THR A 292 8.55 27.19 16.21
C THR A 292 8.14 25.89 15.51
N ALA A 293 8.30 24.74 16.17
CA ALA A 293 8.02 23.44 15.60
C ALA A 293 6.52 23.20 15.51
N THR A 294 5.93 23.76 14.47
CA THR A 294 4.58 23.42 13.98
C THR A 294 4.69 22.91 12.54
N PRO A 295 5.37 21.77 12.29
CA PRO A 295 5.53 21.23 10.94
C PRO A 295 4.19 20.89 10.28
N PHE A 296 3.13 20.78 11.08
CA PHE A 296 1.75 20.64 10.65
C PHE A 296 0.93 21.75 11.32
N ALA A 297 0.78 22.91 10.66
CA ALA A 297 -0.15 23.95 11.07
C ALA A 297 -1.07 24.26 9.90
N GLY A 298 -2.38 24.10 10.10
CA GLY A 298 -3.37 24.61 9.15
C GLY A 298 -3.53 23.76 7.90
N TRP A 299 -4.10 22.56 8.05
CA TRP A 299 -4.77 21.89 6.94
C TRP A 299 -6.10 22.57 6.57
N THR A 300 -6.08 23.90 6.55
CA THR A 300 -7.21 24.81 6.43
C THR A 300 -7.37 25.37 5.02
N GLY A 301 -6.57 24.90 4.06
CA GLY A 301 -6.59 25.37 2.68
C GLY A 301 -6.70 24.21 1.69
N ALA A 302 -7.73 24.28 0.85
CA ALA A 302 -8.18 23.31 -0.13
C ALA A 302 -8.92 22.09 0.47
N ALA A 303 -10.17 21.94 0.04
CA ALA A 303 -10.75 20.61 -0.06
C ALA A 303 -9.70 19.73 -0.74
N PHE A 304 -9.19 18.75 0.00
CA PHE A 304 -8.55 17.62 -0.64
C PHE A 304 -9.65 17.03 -1.53
N PRO A 305 -9.49 16.96 -2.86
CA PRO A 305 -10.42 16.20 -3.67
C PRO A 305 -10.48 14.74 -3.18
#